data_AF-A0A7V1IM45-F1
#
_entry.id   AF-A0A7V1IM45-F1
#
_cell.length_a   1.000
_cell.length_b   1.000
_cell.length_c   1.000
_cell.angle_alpha   90.00
_cell.angle_beta   90.00
_cell.angle_gamma   90.00
#
_symmetry.space_group_name_H-M   'P 1'
#
loop_
_entity.id
_entity.type
_entity.pdbx_description
1 polymer ?
#
loop_
_entity_poly.entity_id
_entity_poly.type
_entity_poly.pdbx_seq_one_letter_code
_entity_poly.pdbx_strand_id
1 'polypeptide(L)' 'GQIWIDRHQVDPRSLRAAIERLHGENPQGAIVIQADRKSQNHLLVAVMDAAKAAGVNRVAIAAEGS' A
#
# COMPACT_ATOMS: atom_id res chain seq x y z
N GLY A 1 -7.35 6.58 -8.89
CA GLY A 1 -7.65 5.26 -8.31
C GLY A 1 -7.87 5.40 -6.82
N GLN A 2 -8.16 4.31 -6.11
CA GLN A 2 -8.46 4.30 -4.68
C GLN A 2 -7.44 3.43 -3.94
N ILE A 3 -7.04 3.85 -2.74
CA ILE A 3 -6.16 3.05 -1.87
C ILE A 3 -6.97 2.63 -0.66
N TRP A 4 -6.90 1.35 -0.31
CA TRP A 4 -7.61 0.80 0.83
C TRP A 4 -6.60 0.14 1.77
N ILE A 5 -6.76 0.41 3.07
CA ILE A 5 -5.94 -0.15 4.14
C ILE A 5 -6.90 -0.57 5.25
N ASP A 6 -6.83 -1.83 5.67
CA ASP A 6 -7.69 -2.37 6.74
C ASP A 6 -9.18 -2.00 6.55
N ARG A 7 -9.69 -2.18 5.32
CA ARG A 7 -11.07 -1.85 4.90
C ARG A 7 -11.45 -0.36 4.94
N HIS A 8 -10.49 0.52 5.18
CA HIS A 8 -10.68 1.98 5.13
C HIS A 8 -10.03 2.54 3.87
N GLN A 9 -10.75 3.43 3.16
CA GLN A 9 -10.16 4.18 2.05
C GLN A 9 -9.19 5.23 2.62
N VAL A 10 -7.99 5.31 2.05
CA VAL A 10 -6.91 6.19 2.50
C VAL A 10 -6.52 7.14 1.38
N ASP A 11 -6.38 8.43 1.71
CA ASP A 11 -5.84 9.42 0.79
C ASP A 11 -4.34 9.15 0.55
N PRO A 12 -3.83 9.24 -0.70
CA PRO A 12 -2.42 9.02 -0.99
C PRO A 12 -1.45 9.86 -0.15
N ARG A 13 -1.83 11.06 0.30
CA ARG A 13 -1.02 11.94 1.15
C ARG A 13 -0.92 11.43 2.59
N SER A 14 -1.93 10.69 3.05
CA SER A 14 -1.98 10.07 4.39
C SER A 14 -1.38 8.66 4.42
N LEU A 15 -1.03 8.11 3.26
CA LEU A 15 -0.61 6.73 3.08
C LEU A 15 0.62 6.35 3.92
N ARG A 16 1.65 7.21 3.95
CA ARG A 16 2.87 6.98 4.75
C ARG A 16 2.56 6.82 6.23
N ALA A 17 1.80 7.77 6.79
CA ALA A 17 1.45 7.75 8.21
C ALA A 17 0.61 6.51 8.57
N ALA A 18 -0.28 6.07 7.68
CA ALA A 18 -1.05 4.85 7.86
C ALA A 18 -0.16 3.59 7.87
N ILE A 19 0.80 3.50 6.95
CA ILE A 19 1.75 2.38 6.88
C ILE A 19 2.66 2.34 8.11
N GLU A 20 3.21 3.49 8.53
CA GLU A 20 4.07 3.60 9.71
C GLU A 20 3.33 3.14 10.98
N ARG A 21 2.08 3.57 11.16
CA ARG A 21 1.23 3.12 12.28
C ARG A 21 1.05 1.60 12.28
N LEU A 22 0.63 1.04 11.15
CA LEU A 22 0.39 -0.40 11.03
C LEU A 22 1.66 -1.24 11.19
N HIS A 23 2.78 -0.73 10.69
CA HIS A 23 4.07 -1.38 10.89
C HIS A 23 4.52 -1.32 12.36
N GLY A 24 4.26 -0.22 13.07
CA GLY A 24 4.50 -0.13 14.51
C GLY A 24 3.64 -1.10 15.32
N GLU A 25 2.37 -1.27 14.93
CA GLU A 25 1.43 -2.21 15.57
C GLU A 25 1.73 -3.68 15.23
N ASN A 26 2.19 -3.95 14.01
CA ASN A 26 2.56 -5.28 13.54
C ASN A 26 3.82 -5.22 12.64
N PRO A 27 5.02 -5.25 13.24
CA PRO A 27 6.28 -5.18 12.49
C PRO A 27 6.48 -6.35 11.52
N GLN A 28 5.81 -7.47 11.78
CA GLN A 28 5.87 -8.65 10.93
C GLN A 28 4.81 -8.66 9.81
N GLY A 29 3.91 -7.67 9.78
CA GLY A 29 2.87 -7.52 8.79
C GLY A 29 3.45 -7.36 7.37
N ALA A 30 2.74 -7.93 6.39
CA ALA A 30 3.04 -7.72 4.98
C ALA A 30 2.02 -6.75 4.37
N ILE A 31 2.46 -5.93 3.43
CA ILE A 31 1.56 -5.09 2.64
C ILE A 31 1.17 -5.87 1.38
N VAL A 32 -0.13 -6.04 1.17
CA VAL A 32 -0.69 -6.63 -0.06
C VAL A 32 -1.33 -5.51 -0.87
N ILE A 33 -0.88 -5.34 -2.11
CA ILE A 33 -1.43 -4.36 -3.05
C ILE A 33 -2.23 -5.12 -4.10
N GLN A 34 -3.53 -4.92 -4.15
CA GLN A 34 -4.36 -5.34 -5.28
C GLN A 34 -4.40 -4.23 -6.32
N ALA A 35 -3.88 -4.51 -7.51
CA ALA A 35 -3.94 -3.61 -8.66
C ALA A 35 -4.80 -4.23 -9.76
N ASP A 36 -5.82 -3.52 -10.21
CA ASP A 36 -6.52 -3.86 -11.44
C ASP A 36 -5.74 -3.32 -12.66
N ARG A 37 -6.00 -3.83 -13.86
CA ARG A 37 -5.33 -3.34 -15.09
C ARG A 37 -5.57 -1.84 -15.39
N LYS A 38 -6.56 -1.22 -14.74
CA LYS A 38 -6.88 0.22 -14.88
C LYS A 38 -6.22 1.06 -13.77
N SER A 39 -5.55 0.42 -12.83
CA SER A 39 -4.96 1.06 -11.67
C SER A 39 -3.84 1.92 -12.18
N GLN A 40 -4.03 3.23 -11.99
CA GLN A 40 -3.14 4.21 -12.56
C GLN A 40 -1.73 3.95 -11.98
N ASN A 41 -0.75 3.64 -12.83
CA ASN A 41 0.62 3.26 -12.43
C ASN A 41 1.21 4.18 -11.33
N HIS A 42 0.83 5.45 -11.29
CA HIS A 42 1.25 6.40 -10.26
C HIS A 42 0.85 6.01 -8.83
N LEU A 43 -0.30 5.34 -8.63
CA LEU A 43 -0.73 4.90 -7.29
C LEU A 43 0.09 3.70 -6.81
N LEU A 44 0.42 2.78 -7.71
CA LEU A 44 1.29 1.65 -7.38
C LEU A 44 2.66 2.16 -6.90
N VAL A 45 3.25 3.09 -7.65
CA VAL A 45 4.53 3.74 -7.28
C VAL A 45 4.42 4.43 -5.91
N ALA A 46 3.36 5.20 -5.67
CA ALA A 46 3.18 5.89 -4.39
C ALA A 46 3.09 4.93 -3.18
N VAL A 47 2.42 3.78 -3.33
CA VAL A 47 2.35 2.76 -2.26
C VAL A 47 3.70 2.10 -2.03
N MET A 48 4.43 1.78 -3.10
CA MET A 48 5.78 1.20 -2.99
C MET A 48 6.77 2.16 -2.31
N ASP A 49 6.77 3.43 -2.69
CA ASP A 49 7.63 4.45 -2.10
C ASP A 49 7.32 4.66 -0.60
N ALA A 50 6.03 4.71 -0.24
CA ALA A 50 5.61 4.85 1.15
C ALA A 50 5.99 3.62 2.00
N ALA A 51 5.82 2.41 1.46
CA ALA A 51 6.24 1.17 2.13
C ALA A 51 7.75 1.13 2.37
N LYS A 52 8.54 1.50 1.35
CA LYS A 52 10.00 1.57 1.45
C LYS A 52 10.45 2.61 2.48
N ALA A 53 9.84 3.80 2.48
CA ALA A 53 10.13 4.86 3.44
C ALA A 53 9.84 4.44 4.89
N ALA A 54 8.83 3.58 5.09
CA ALA A 54 8.46 3.02 6.38
C ALA A 54 9.29 1.79 6.81
N GLY A 55 10.28 1.37 6.02
CA GLY A 55 11.11 0.18 6.32
C GLY A 55 10.42 -1.16 6.06
N VAL A 56 9.28 -1.16 5.38
CA VAL A 56 8.53 -2.39 5.07
C VAL A 56 9.08 -3.02 3.80
N ASN A 57 9.90 -4.06 3.98
CA ASN A 57 10.54 -4.77 2.86
C ASN A 57 9.67 -5.88 2.25
N ARG A 58 8.57 -6.27 2.90
CA ARG A 58 7.65 -7.31 2.42
C ARG A 58 6.41 -6.67 1.80
N VAL A 59 6.52 -6.37 0.51
CA VAL A 59 5.40 -5.89 -0.32
C VAL A 59 5.07 -6.96 -1.35
N ALA A 60 3.84 -7.46 -1.33
CA ALA A 60 3.31 -8.36 -2.35
C ALA A 60 2.32 -7.61 -3.23
N ILE A 61 2.46 -7.74 -4.55
CA ILE A 61 1.55 -7.15 -5.53
C ILE A 61 0.75 -8.28 -6.15
N ALA A 62 -0.57 -8.25 -5.96
CA ALA A 62 -1.51 -9.11 -6.66
C ALA A 62 -2.16 -8.28 -7.78
N ALA A 63 -1.95 -8.69 -9.02
CA ALA A 63 -2.62 -8.09 -10.17
C ALA A 63 -3.82 -8.97 -10.55
N GLU A 64 -5.03 -8.41 -10.55
CA GLU A 64 -6.18 -9.11 -11.13
C GLU A 64 -6.18 -8.90 -12.64
N GLY A 65 -5.75 -9.94 -13.37
CA GLY A 65 -6.01 -10.07 -14.78
C GLY A 65 -7.49 -10.37 -14.99
N SER A 66 -8.22 -9.41 -15.56
CA SER A 66 -9.55 -9.69 -16.13
C SER A 66 -9.46 -10.42 -17.47
#